data_AF-A0A919SJ98-F1
#
_entry.id   AF-A0A919SJ98-F1
#
_cell.length_a   1.000
_cell.length_b   1.000
_cell.length_c   1.000
_cell.angle_alpha   90.00
_cell.angle_beta   90.00
_cell.angle_gamma   90.00
#
_symmetry.space_group_name_H-M   'P 1'
#
loop_
_entity.id
_entity.type
_entity.pdbx_description
1 polymer ?
#
loop_
_entity_poly.entity_id
_entity_poly.type
_entity_poly.pdbx_seq_one_letter_code
_entity_poly.pdbx_strand_id
1 'polypeptide(L)' 'MLREAGRSAPADIGVVGFDDSSWALRTQPPLSTVHQPAREIGRNAADLVLRQLRGEEPAPGNVLLPTPIVWRDSA' A
#
# COMPACT_ATOMS: atom_id res chain seq x y z
N MET A 1 -13.03 -17.62 6.34
CA MET A 1 -12.01 -18.64 6.01
C MET A 1 -11.05 -18.95 7.15
N LEU A 2 -10.13 -18.08 7.60
CA LEU A 2 -9.20 -18.42 8.71
C LEU A 2 -9.91 -18.80 10.01
N ARG A 3 -10.81 -17.93 10.48
CA ARG A 3 -11.61 -18.18 11.70
C ARG A 3 -12.52 -19.41 11.57
N GLU A 4 -13.12 -19.60 10.40
CA GLU A 4 -13.98 -20.77 10.09
C GLU A 4 -13.17 -22.07 10.10
N ALA A 5 -11.90 -22.02 9.71
CA ALA A 5 -10.97 -23.15 9.79
C ALA A 5 -10.33 -23.32 11.18
N GLY A 6 -10.77 -22.55 12.19
CA GLY A 6 -10.20 -22.57 13.54
C GLY A 6 -8.77 -22.05 13.64
N ARG A 7 -8.30 -21.26 12.66
CA ARG A 7 -6.95 -20.67 12.63
C ARG A 7 -6.97 -19.20 13.04
N SER A 8 -5.88 -18.78 13.67
CA SER A 8 -5.69 -17.43 14.22
C SER A 8 -4.47 -16.74 13.61
N ALA A 9 -4.60 -15.43 13.38
CA ALA A 9 -3.47 -14.56 13.09
C ALA A 9 -3.11 -13.78 14.37
N PRO A 10 -1.81 -13.62 14.70
CA PRO A 10 -0.64 -14.10 13.94
C PRO A 10 -0.20 -15.53 14.30
N ALA A 11 -0.81 -16.14 15.33
CA ALA A 11 -0.25 -17.33 15.99
C ALA A 11 -0.14 -18.59 15.11
N ASP A 12 -1.16 -18.89 14.30
CA ASP A 12 -1.09 -19.99 13.32
C ASP A 12 -0.49 -19.52 12.00
N ILE A 13 -0.89 -18.34 11.53
CA ILE A 13 -0.57 -17.79 10.21
C ILE A 13 -0.44 -16.27 10.31
N GLY A 14 0.70 -15.74 9.88
CA GLY A 14 0.88 -14.31 9.66
C GLY A 14 0.12 -13.83 8.43
N VAL A 15 -0.58 -12.71 8.54
CA VAL A 15 -1.35 -12.10 7.46
C VAL A 15 -0.83 -10.70 7.21
N VAL A 16 -0.40 -10.41 5.98
CA VAL A 16 0.00 -9.09 5.53
C VAL A 16 -0.91 -8.64 4.39
N GLY A 17 -1.52 -7.46 4.53
CA GLY A 17 -2.35 -6.82 3.52
C GLY A 17 -1.57 -5.87 2.62
N PHE A 18 -2.32 -5.10 1.82
CA PHE A 18 -1.80 -4.09 0.91
C PHE A 18 -2.59 -2.78 1.02
N ASP A 19 -2.00 -1.67 0.57
CA ASP A 19 -2.53 -0.29 0.51
C ASP A 19 -2.64 0.50 1.82
N ASP A 20 -2.38 -0.09 2.99
CA ASP A 20 -2.49 0.60 4.29
C ASP A 20 -3.75 1.48 4.47
N SER A 21 -4.88 0.99 3.95
CA SER A 21 -6.14 1.72 4.00
C SER A 21 -6.70 1.80 5.42
N SER A 22 -7.69 2.67 5.65
CA SER A 22 -8.38 2.76 6.94
C SER A 22 -9.01 1.44 7.41
N TRP A 23 -9.25 0.49 6.50
CA TRP A 23 -9.72 -0.86 6.85
C TRP A 23 -8.67 -1.70 7.55
N ALA A 24 -7.38 -1.51 7.25
CA ALA A 24 -6.28 -2.23 7.90
C ALA A 24 -6.27 -2.02 9.42
N LEU A 25 -6.75 -0.86 9.90
CA LEU A 25 -6.88 -0.55 11.33
C LEU A 25 -8.19 -1.09 11.96
N ARG A 26 -9.17 -1.48 11.14
CA ARG A 26 -10.50 -1.92 11.57
C ARG A 26 -10.65 -3.45 11.61
N THR A 27 -9.64 -4.19 11.15
CA THR A 27 -9.59 -5.65 11.29
C THR A 27 -9.22 -6.04 12.71
N GLN A 28 -9.55 -7.27 13.10
CA GLN A 28 -9.10 -7.85 14.37
C GLN A 28 -8.42 -9.20 14.14
N PRO A 29 -7.09 -9.29 14.34
CA PRO A 29 -6.16 -8.19 14.71
C PRO A 29 -5.99 -7.10 13.63
N PRO A 30 -5.51 -5.89 13.98
CA PRO A 30 -5.11 -4.87 12.99
C PRO A 30 -4.07 -5.42 12.00
N LEU A 31 -4.23 -5.10 10.72
CA LEU A 31 -3.50 -5.73 9.62
C LEU A 31 -2.13 -5.08 9.39
N SER A 32 -1.06 -5.86 9.56
CA SER A 32 0.27 -5.57 8.97
C SER A 32 0.10 -5.41 7.47
N THR A 33 0.72 -4.42 6.84
CA THR A 33 0.40 -4.09 5.43
C THR A 33 1.55 -3.41 4.71
N VAL A 34 1.59 -3.57 3.40
CA VAL A 34 2.46 -2.77 2.54
C VAL A 34 1.80 -1.41 2.29
N HIS A 35 2.45 -0.33 2.69
CA HIS A 35 1.96 1.03 2.50
C HIS A 35 2.17 1.48 1.06
N GLN A 36 1.06 1.76 0.37
CA GLN A 36 1.07 2.38 -0.94
C GLN A 36 0.93 3.90 -0.80
N PRO A 37 1.91 4.70 -1.26
CA PRO A 37 1.86 6.16 -1.11
C PRO A 37 0.93 6.81 -2.17
N ALA A 38 -0.37 6.51 -2.11
CA ALA A 38 -1.36 6.87 -3.14
C ALA A 38 -1.39 8.38 -3.46
N ARG A 39 -1.19 9.24 -2.46
CA ARG A 39 -1.13 10.69 -2.66
C ARG A 39 0.06 11.11 -3.52
N GLU A 40 1.22 10.50 -3.30
CA GLU A 40 2.44 10.80 -4.04
C GLU A 40 2.37 10.22 -5.45
N ILE A 41 1.77 9.04 -5.62
CA ILE A 41 1.46 8.48 -6.95
C ILE A 41 0.62 9.48 -7.76
N GLY A 42 -0.50 9.94 -7.19
CA GLY A 42 -1.37 10.91 -7.84
C GLY A 42 -0.68 12.24 -8.15
N ARG A 43 0.13 12.75 -7.22
CA ARG A 43 0.92 13.98 -7.44
C ARG A 43 1.92 13.84 -8.58
N ASN A 44 2.70 12.76 -8.61
CA ASN A 44 3.68 12.52 -9.68
C ASN A 44 3.00 12.31 -11.02
N ALA A 45 1.90 11.55 -11.07
CA ALA A 45 1.12 11.35 -12.29
C ALA A 45 0.56 12.68 -12.84
N ALA A 46 -0.01 13.52 -11.98
CA ALA A 46 -0.52 14.82 -12.39
C ALA A 46 0.60 15.75 -12.89
N ASP A 47 1.76 15.76 -12.22
CA ASP A 47 2.92 16.55 -12.65
C ASP A 47 3.40 16.12 -14.05
N LEU A 48 3.51 14.82 -14.30
CA LEU A 48 3.89 14.28 -15.62
C LEU A 48 2.92 14.75 -16.73
N VAL A 49 1.61 14.69 -16.49
CA VAL A 49 0.60 15.19 -17.45
C VAL A 49 0.75 16.70 -17.68
N LEU A 50 0.93 17.48 -16.61
CA LEU A 50 1.08 18.93 -16.72
C LEU A 50 2.36 19.33 -17.48
N ARG A 51 3.45 18.58 -17.32
CA ARG A 51 4.70 18.77 -18.07
C ARG A 51 4.52 18.48 -19.55
N GLN A 52 3.86 17.36 -19.90
CA GLN A 52 3.51 17.04 -21.28
C GLN A 52 2.66 18.14 -21.94
N LEU A 53 1.68 18.69 -21.23
CA LEU A 53 0.85 19.80 -21.73
C LEU A 53 1.64 21.09 -22.00
N ARG A 54 2.79 21.27 -21.34
CA ARG A 54 3.72 22.39 -21.59
C ARG A 54 4.74 22.11 -22.69
N GLY A 55 4.68 20.94 -23.33
CA GLY A 55 5.66 20.52 -24.33
C GLY A 55 6.99 20.06 -23.73
N GLU A 56 7.03 19.78 -22.43
CA GLU A 56 8.19 19.16 -21.79
C GLU A 56 8.11 17.64 -21.98
N GLU A 57 9.12 17.05 -22.60
CA GLU A 57 9.27 15.59 -22.64
C GLU A 57 9.64 15.06 -21.24
N PRO A 58 8.84 14.17 -20.64
CA PRO A 58 9.21 13.51 -19.40
C PRO A 58 10.52 12.74 -19.59
N ALA A 59 11.37 12.73 -18.55
CA ALA A 59 12.56 11.90 -18.59
C ALA A 59 12.13 10.43 -18.78
N PRO A 60 12.81 9.67 -19.66
CA PRO A 60 12.50 8.27 -19.85
C PRO A 60 12.74 7.49 -18.56
N GLY A 61 11.78 6.65 -18.17
CA GLY A 61 11.89 5.77 -17.01
C GLY A 61 10.67 5.78 -16.10
N ASN A 62 10.74 4.96 -15.05
CA ASN A 62 9.69 4.84 -14.04
C ASN A 62 10.04 5.69 -12.81
N VAL A 63 9.02 6.34 -12.23
CA VAL A 63 9.14 6.92 -10.89
C VAL A 63 8.88 5.84 -9.86
N LEU A 64 9.91 5.43 -9.11
CA LEU A 64 9.77 4.49 -8.01
C LEU A 64 9.58 5.25 -6.69
N LEU A 65 8.48 4.96 -5.99
CA LEU A 65 8.17 5.58 -4.69
C LEU A 65 8.44 4.60 -3.54
N PRO A 66 8.84 5.11 -2.35
CA PRO A 66 9.01 4.27 -1.18
C PRO A 66 7.72 3.51 -0.84
N THR A 67 7.84 2.20 -0.68
CA THR A 67 6.71 1.31 -0.37
C THR A 67 7.02 0.49 0.90
N PRO A 68 6.99 1.10 2.09
CA PRO A 68 7.40 0.43 3.32
C PRO A 68 6.33 -0.55 3.81
N ILE A 69 6.75 -1.53 4.61
CA ILE A 69 5.82 -2.38 5.38
C ILE A 69 5.51 -1.67 6.70
N VAL A 70 4.23 -1.63 7.06
CA VAL A 70 3.73 -1.20 8.36
C VAL A 70 3.35 -2.45 9.15
N TRP A 71 4.15 -2.77 10.16
CA TRP A 71 3.92 -3.92 11.03
C TRP A 71 2.85 -3.60 12.09
N ARG A 72 1.94 -4.56 12.30
CA ARG A 72 0.84 -4.56 13.29
C ARG A 72 0.63 -5.99 13.80
N ASP A 73 -0.46 -6.22 14.53
CA ASP A 73 -0.68 -7.46 15.29
C ASP A 73 -1.04 -8.68 14.43
N SER A 74 -1.26 -8.55 13.12
CA SER A 74 -1.65 -9.68 12.26
C SER A 74 -0.50 -10.52 11.72
N ALA A 75 0.75 -10.07 11.83
CA ALA A 75 1.94 -10.78 11.34
C ALA A 75 3.14 -10.53 12.25
#